data_AF-A0A1F6Q2A4-F1
#
_entry.id   AF-A0A1F6Q2A4-F1
#
_cell.length_a   1.000
_cell.length_b   1.000
_cell.length_c   1.000
_cell.angle_alpha   90.00
_cell.angle_beta   90.00
_cell.angle_gamma   90.00
#
_symmetry.space_group_name_H-M   'P 1'
#
loop_
_entity.id
_entity.type
_entity.pdbx_description
1 polymer ?
#
loop_
_entity_poly.entity_id
_entity_poly.type
_entity_poly.pdbx_seq_one_letter_code
_entity_poly.pdbx_strand_id
1 'polypeptide(L)'
;MNKLDLENKKNRLLYRELFLKANEGFKEQINSLKVNSFCKNQKICCKVRYTGLSPAEIYSLSQEEDNISVEYVRLFVPYGASDAFNYEKNNQIDLDLNNKLAAQVHKSYVKSVLSKLPGPVYFYHCRHIGQNNKCTLTGGKSILCKFPTSITTLLPEECGYQDWQKQAVEKIKNEISRDILVKLNEIEKYRQTFKCQKTGTCCRLASSEFSYEELKHKAQNGDNFARQFTSVFIPYDSIEKAREIYSEYIDMVEARLDADEKIYFYHCPYVTDENLCSIYENRPQICREFPNNPLAILPANCGFHEWKDEVLVASMLLHAIIEITEFNLQKIEAALQD
;
A
#
# COMPACT_ATOMS: atom_id res chain seq x y z
N MET A 1 13.08 -27.24 11.78
CA MET A 1 12.34 -26.42 10.82
C MET A 1 11.93 -27.33 9.69
N ASN A 2 10.63 -27.55 9.50
CA ASN A 2 10.15 -28.49 8.48
C ASN A 2 10.36 -27.89 7.07
N LYS A 3 10.17 -28.68 6.00
CA LYS A 3 10.38 -28.25 4.60
C LYS A 3 9.47 -27.07 4.21
N LEU A 4 8.25 -27.05 4.73
CA LEU A 4 7.22 -26.05 4.46
C LEU A 4 7.55 -24.70 5.13
N ASP A 5 8.02 -24.70 6.38
CA ASP A 5 8.46 -23.51 7.10
C ASP A 5 9.59 -22.80 6.35
N LEU A 6 10.54 -23.58 5.82
CA LEU A 6 11.67 -23.07 5.05
C LEU A 6 11.21 -22.43 3.72
N GLU A 7 10.24 -23.04 3.06
CA GLU A 7 9.65 -22.54 1.81
C GLU A 7 8.86 -21.24 2.05
N ASN A 8 8.02 -21.20 3.09
CA ASN A 8 7.27 -20.01 3.48
C ASN A 8 8.22 -18.85 3.84
N LYS A 9 9.30 -19.12 4.59
CA LYS A 9 10.32 -18.12 4.90
C LYS A 9 11.01 -17.58 3.64
N LYS A 10 11.34 -18.45 2.68
CA LYS A 10 11.93 -18.05 1.39
C LYS A 10 10.95 -17.17 0.60
N ASN A 11 9.69 -17.54 0.54
CA ASN A 11 8.65 -16.78 -0.16
C ASN A 11 8.44 -15.38 0.46
N ARG A 12 8.45 -15.25 1.80
CA ARG A 12 8.37 -13.95 2.49
C ARG A 12 9.58 -13.06 2.16
N LEU A 13 10.79 -13.63 2.15
CA LEU A 13 12.01 -12.88 1.79
C LEU A 13 11.99 -12.44 0.32
N LEU A 14 11.58 -13.34 -0.58
CA LEU A 14 11.45 -13.04 -2.01
C LEU A 14 10.42 -11.94 -2.26
N TYR A 15 9.24 -12.02 -1.63
CA TYR A 15 8.22 -10.98 -1.77
C TYR A 15 8.73 -9.62 -1.32
N ARG A 16 9.46 -9.55 -0.20
CA ARG A 16 10.07 -8.30 0.27
C ARG A 16 11.05 -7.71 -0.76
N GLU A 17 11.89 -8.54 -1.38
CA GLU A 17 12.81 -8.09 -2.42
C GLU A 17 12.06 -7.56 -3.65
N LEU A 18 11.04 -8.30 -4.11
CA LEU A 18 10.19 -7.90 -5.23
C LEU A 18 9.45 -6.59 -4.94
N PHE A 19 8.96 -6.41 -3.71
CA PHE A 19 8.30 -5.19 -3.28
C PHE A 19 9.24 -3.98 -3.31
N LEU A 20 10.46 -4.12 -2.80
CA LEU A 20 11.46 -3.06 -2.85
C LEU A 20 11.79 -2.67 -4.29
N LYS A 21 12.01 -3.66 -5.16
CA LYS A 21 12.26 -3.44 -6.59
C LYS A 21 11.09 -2.78 -7.30
N ALA A 22 9.86 -3.21 -7.02
CA ALA A 22 8.65 -2.58 -7.56
C ALA A 22 8.54 -1.11 -7.12
N ASN A 23 8.85 -0.82 -5.85
CA ASN A 23 8.81 0.54 -5.30
C ASN A 23 9.88 1.45 -5.92
N GLU A 24 11.08 0.93 -6.15
CA GLU A 24 12.14 1.65 -6.87
C GLU A 24 11.70 1.97 -8.30
N GLY A 25 11.22 0.98 -9.05
CA GLY A 25 10.73 1.17 -10.42
C GLY A 25 9.56 2.14 -10.50
N PHE A 26 8.62 2.10 -9.54
CA PHE A 26 7.55 3.08 -9.43
C PHE A 26 8.10 4.49 -9.22
N LYS A 27 9.01 4.67 -8.25
CA LYS A 27 9.62 5.97 -7.95
C LYS A 27 10.38 6.53 -9.15
N GLU A 28 11.11 5.71 -9.89
CA GLU A 28 11.81 6.15 -11.10
C GLU A 28 10.84 6.69 -12.15
N GLN A 29 9.79 5.92 -12.46
CA GLN A 29 8.76 6.33 -13.42
C GLN A 29 8.08 7.64 -13.01
N ILE A 30 7.66 7.75 -11.75
CA ILE A 30 6.97 8.96 -11.27
C ILE A 30 7.91 10.16 -11.16
N ASN A 31 9.15 9.97 -10.68
CA ASN A 31 10.11 11.08 -10.57
C ASN A 31 10.60 11.58 -11.93
N SER A 32 10.56 10.77 -12.97
CA SER A 32 10.88 11.22 -14.34
C SER A 32 9.95 12.36 -14.81
N LEU A 33 8.67 12.33 -14.38
CA LEU A 33 7.68 13.37 -14.69
C LEU A 33 7.97 14.70 -13.97
N LYS A 34 8.73 14.65 -12.86
CA LYS A 34 9.02 15.81 -12.01
C LYS A 34 9.89 16.85 -12.69
N VAL A 35 10.72 16.43 -13.65
CA VAL A 35 11.66 17.31 -14.37
C VAL A 35 10.93 18.41 -15.15
N ASN A 36 9.66 18.17 -15.51
CA ASN A 36 8.82 19.14 -16.20
C ASN A 36 8.13 20.14 -15.27
N SER A 37 8.26 19.98 -13.95
CA SER A 37 7.58 20.80 -12.95
C SER A 37 8.57 21.67 -12.18
N PHE A 38 8.34 22.98 -12.23
CA PHE A 38 9.17 23.96 -11.54
C PHE A 38 8.37 24.71 -10.48
N CYS A 39 9.00 24.93 -9.31
CA CYS A 39 8.48 25.90 -8.35
C CYS A 39 8.57 27.30 -8.99
N LYS A 40 7.42 27.86 -9.40
CA LYS A 40 7.29 29.21 -9.99
C LYS A 40 7.68 30.29 -8.97
N ASN A 41 8.97 30.51 -8.70
CA ASN A 41 9.58 31.63 -7.95
C ASN A 41 8.99 32.10 -6.59
N GLN A 42 7.87 31.53 -6.11
CA GLN A 42 7.16 31.97 -4.91
C GLN A 42 7.81 31.43 -3.64
N LYS A 43 8.68 30.40 -3.77
CA LYS A 43 9.43 29.75 -2.69
C LYS A 43 8.56 29.40 -1.50
N ILE A 44 7.29 29.04 -1.76
CA ILE A 44 6.32 28.76 -0.71
C ILE A 44 6.76 27.62 0.21
N CYS A 45 7.41 26.59 -0.34
CA CYS A 45 8.01 25.50 0.42
C CYS A 45 9.20 25.90 1.31
N CYS A 46 9.71 27.13 1.18
CA CYS A 46 10.69 27.72 2.09
C CYS A 46 10.03 28.66 3.09
N LYS A 47 8.80 29.11 2.84
CA LYS A 47 8.02 29.97 3.74
C LYS A 47 7.17 29.15 4.69
N VAL A 48 6.48 28.14 4.19
CA VAL A 48 5.57 27.29 4.94
C VAL A 48 5.88 25.85 4.60
N ARG A 49 6.64 25.20 5.48
CA ARG A 49 6.74 23.73 5.56
C ARG A 49 5.91 23.22 6.70
N TYR A 50 5.51 21.96 6.61
CA TYR A 50 4.84 21.27 7.70
C TYR A 50 5.54 19.94 7.99
N THR A 51 5.32 19.43 9.19
CA THR A 51 5.65 18.07 9.61
C THR A 51 4.81 17.72 10.84
N GLY A 52 4.55 16.43 11.05
CA GLY A 52 3.91 15.95 12.29
C GLY A 52 4.86 15.92 13.49
N LEU A 53 6.16 16.16 13.27
CA LEU A 53 7.18 16.16 14.33
C LEU A 53 7.29 17.54 14.98
N SER A 54 7.23 17.57 16.30
CA SER A 54 7.55 18.73 17.12
C SER A 54 9.05 19.09 17.00
N PRO A 55 9.43 20.32 17.34
CA PRO A 55 10.84 20.70 17.31
C PRO A 55 11.70 19.86 18.26
N ALA A 56 11.14 19.40 19.40
CA ALA A 56 11.83 18.51 20.32
C ALA A 56 12.11 17.13 19.70
N GLU A 57 11.14 16.55 19.00
CA GLU A 57 11.33 15.27 18.30
C GLU A 57 12.34 15.38 17.16
N ILE A 58 12.25 16.44 16.34
CA ILE A 58 13.23 16.69 15.28
C ILE A 58 14.64 16.85 15.86
N TYR A 59 14.77 17.55 16.99
CA TYR A 59 16.06 17.68 17.66
C TYR A 59 16.58 16.33 18.15
N SER A 60 15.74 15.53 18.81
CA SER A 60 16.11 14.18 19.27
C SER A 60 16.63 13.32 18.12
N LEU A 61 15.89 13.26 17.00
CA LEU A 61 16.31 12.51 15.81
C LEU A 61 17.62 13.04 15.22
N SER A 62 17.87 14.35 15.28
CA SER A 62 19.14 14.92 14.83
C SER A 62 20.34 14.49 15.68
N GLN A 63 20.13 14.18 16.97
CA GLN A 63 21.18 13.65 17.85
C GLN A 63 21.45 12.17 17.57
N GLU A 64 20.49 11.46 16.98
CA GLU A 64 20.63 10.08 16.50
C GLU A 64 21.23 10.00 15.08
N GLU A 65 21.83 11.10 14.60
CA GLU A 65 22.46 11.22 13.28
C GLU A 65 21.49 11.00 12.10
N ASP A 66 20.17 11.23 12.29
CA ASP A 66 19.24 11.28 11.16
C ASP A 66 19.53 12.50 10.26
N ASN A 67 20.06 12.22 9.07
CA ASN A 67 20.52 13.24 8.12
C ASN A 67 19.43 14.25 7.75
N ILE A 68 18.16 13.83 7.69
CA ILE A 68 17.03 14.71 7.36
C ILE A 68 16.81 15.71 8.51
N SER A 69 16.79 15.23 9.74
CA SER A 69 16.56 16.01 10.95
C SER A 69 17.73 16.97 11.23
N VAL A 70 18.97 16.53 11.02
CA VAL A 70 20.17 17.40 11.09
C VAL A 70 20.04 18.59 10.15
N GLU A 71 19.68 18.34 8.89
CA GLU A 71 19.45 19.39 7.90
C GLU A 71 18.23 20.27 8.25
N TYR A 72 17.21 19.69 8.87
CA TYR A 72 16.01 20.40 9.30
C TYR A 72 16.33 21.41 10.39
N VAL A 73 17.05 20.98 11.44
CA VAL A 73 17.53 21.82 12.55
C VAL A 73 18.37 22.99 12.04
N ARG A 74 19.20 22.74 11.02
CA ARG A 74 20.06 23.76 10.40
C ARG A 74 19.26 24.83 9.65
N LEU A 75 18.23 24.43 8.92
CA LEU A 75 17.60 25.30 7.91
C LEU A 75 16.28 25.93 8.36
N PHE A 76 15.51 25.23 9.19
CA PHE A 76 14.13 25.59 9.46
C PHE A 76 13.93 26.05 10.90
N VAL A 77 12.99 26.97 11.09
CA VAL A 77 12.59 27.54 12.38
C VAL A 77 11.06 27.43 12.46
N PRO A 78 10.49 26.93 13.59
CA PRO A 78 9.05 26.83 13.74
C PRO A 78 8.44 28.23 13.87
N TYR A 79 7.24 28.43 13.33
CA TYR A 79 6.47 29.64 13.59
C TYR A 79 6.16 29.79 15.10
N GLY A 80 6.21 31.02 15.61
CA GLY A 80 6.03 31.32 17.04
C GLY A 80 7.30 31.17 17.88
N ALA A 81 8.41 30.74 17.28
CA ALA A 81 9.72 30.75 17.91
C ALA A 81 10.20 32.18 18.21
N SER A 82 10.92 32.34 19.33
CA SER A 82 11.63 33.59 19.64
C SER A 82 12.82 33.82 18.71
N ASP A 83 13.30 35.06 18.61
CA ASP A 83 14.52 35.38 17.84
C ASP A 83 15.77 34.63 18.32
N ALA A 84 15.81 34.23 19.59
CA ALA A 84 16.87 33.43 20.20
C ALA A 84 16.59 31.91 20.16
N PHE A 85 15.72 31.44 19.26
CA PHE A 85 15.34 30.03 19.18
C PHE A 85 16.53 29.12 18.83
N ASN A 86 16.60 28.02 19.55
CA ASN A 86 17.61 26.99 19.47
C ASN A 86 16.96 25.65 19.86
N TYR A 87 17.07 24.67 18.95
CA TYR A 87 16.47 23.34 19.13
C TYR A 87 16.94 22.59 20.38
N GLU A 88 18.12 22.87 20.90
CA GLU A 88 18.64 22.27 22.14
C GLU A 88 18.05 22.93 23.39
N LYS A 89 17.82 24.24 23.36
CA LYS A 89 17.56 25.04 24.56
C LYS A 89 16.10 25.45 24.76
N ASN A 90 15.34 25.65 23.69
CA ASN A 90 13.96 26.15 23.74
C ASN A 90 13.12 25.62 22.57
N ASN A 91 12.93 24.30 22.53
CA ASN A 91 12.21 23.56 21.48
C ASN A 91 10.72 23.35 21.73
N GLN A 92 10.17 23.93 22.80
CA GLN A 92 8.74 23.90 23.08
C GLN A 92 8.03 25.02 22.33
N ILE A 93 7.02 24.67 21.55
CA ILE A 93 6.25 25.60 20.71
C ILE A 93 4.76 25.48 21.03
N ASP A 94 4.13 26.63 21.27
CA ASP A 94 2.68 26.74 21.31
C ASP A 94 2.12 26.43 19.91
N LEU A 95 1.43 25.30 19.79
CA LEU A 95 0.91 24.78 18.54
C LEU A 95 -0.18 25.68 17.93
N ASP A 96 -1.04 26.29 18.77
CA ASP A 96 -2.10 27.16 18.30
C ASP A 96 -1.51 28.47 17.76
N LEU A 97 -0.50 29.01 18.45
CA LEU A 97 0.23 30.17 17.98
C LEU A 97 1.01 29.87 16.69
N ASN A 98 1.67 28.71 16.61
CA ASN A 98 2.39 28.25 15.42
C ASN A 98 1.47 28.20 14.20
N ASN A 99 0.34 27.51 14.32
CA ASN A 99 -0.65 27.36 13.25
C ASN A 99 -1.25 28.70 12.84
N LYS A 100 -1.57 29.56 13.81
CA LYS A 100 -2.10 30.90 13.56
C LYS A 100 -1.11 31.77 12.80
N LEU A 101 0.17 31.78 13.18
CA LEU A 101 1.20 32.59 12.52
C LEU A 101 1.53 32.06 11.11
N ALA A 102 1.60 30.74 10.94
CA ALA A 102 1.77 30.16 9.60
C ALA A 102 0.61 30.51 8.66
N ALA A 103 -0.64 30.51 9.18
CA ALA A 103 -1.82 30.88 8.40
C ALA A 103 -1.84 32.36 7.97
N GLN A 104 -1.12 33.25 8.66
CA GLN A 104 -0.93 34.64 8.19
C GLN A 104 -0.07 34.71 6.93
N VAL A 105 0.83 33.74 6.72
CA VAL A 105 1.67 33.66 5.54
C VAL A 105 0.95 32.98 4.38
N HIS A 106 0.22 31.89 4.65
CA HIS A 106 -0.56 31.21 3.61
C HIS A 106 -1.81 30.49 4.14
N LYS A 107 -2.91 31.23 4.29
CA LYS A 107 -4.13 30.78 4.95
C LYS A 107 -4.76 29.51 4.36
N SER A 108 -4.97 29.45 3.04
CA SER A 108 -5.65 28.31 2.40
C SER A 108 -4.83 27.02 2.52
N TYR A 109 -3.55 27.09 2.18
CA TYR A 109 -2.61 25.96 2.32
C TYR A 109 -2.52 25.42 3.74
N VAL A 110 -2.33 26.27 4.76
CA VAL A 110 -2.26 25.83 6.16
C VAL A 110 -3.56 25.13 6.57
N LYS A 111 -4.71 25.68 6.19
CA LYS A 111 -6.02 25.06 6.43
C LYS A 111 -6.12 23.68 5.76
N SER A 112 -5.70 23.56 4.50
CA SER A 112 -5.74 22.30 3.73
C SER A 112 -4.81 21.23 4.33
N VAL A 113 -3.62 21.62 4.81
CA VAL A 113 -2.71 20.70 5.51
C VAL A 113 -3.35 20.18 6.80
N LEU A 114 -3.90 21.08 7.62
CA LEU A 114 -4.52 20.74 8.90
C LEU A 114 -5.78 19.87 8.75
N SER A 115 -6.54 20.01 7.67
CA SER A 115 -7.73 19.18 7.43
C SER A 115 -7.41 17.78 6.93
N LYS A 116 -6.21 17.55 6.36
CA LYS A 116 -5.81 16.30 5.71
C LYS A 116 -4.90 15.42 6.56
N LEU A 117 -4.18 16.00 7.53
CA LEU A 117 -3.26 15.25 8.37
C LEU A 117 -3.88 14.95 9.74
N PRO A 118 -3.75 13.71 10.24
CA PRO A 118 -4.15 13.38 11.60
C PRO A 118 -3.11 13.90 12.60
N GLY A 119 -3.57 14.37 13.76
CA GLY A 119 -2.70 14.74 14.88
C GLY A 119 -2.11 16.17 14.79
N PRO A 120 -1.14 16.49 15.67
CA PRO A 120 -0.50 17.81 15.67
C PRO A 120 0.35 18.00 14.41
N VAL A 121 0.26 19.19 13.83
CA VAL A 121 1.07 19.60 12.66
C VAL A 121 1.80 20.88 13.00
N TYR A 122 3.12 20.86 12.86
CA TYR A 122 3.97 22.01 13.13
C TYR A 122 4.42 22.63 11.81
N PHE A 123 4.31 23.95 11.71
CA PHE A 123 4.74 24.71 10.56
C PHE A 123 6.09 25.41 10.80
N TYR A 124 6.90 25.43 9.76
CA TYR A 124 8.26 25.96 9.79
C TYR A 124 8.55 26.85 8.58
N HIS A 125 9.47 27.78 8.75
CA HIS A 125 10.03 28.60 7.68
C HIS A 125 11.56 28.44 7.62
N CYS A 126 12.11 28.61 6.43
CA CYS A 126 13.55 28.60 6.21
C CYS A 126 14.17 29.89 6.74
N ARG A 127 15.24 29.81 7.54
CA ARG A 127 15.96 30.99 8.04
C ARG A 127 16.81 31.71 6.99
N HIS A 128 16.98 31.09 5.81
CA HIS A 128 17.77 31.61 4.71
C HIS A 128 16.93 32.24 3.58
N ILE A 129 15.61 32.42 3.78
CA ILE A 129 14.81 33.19 2.83
C ILE A 129 14.95 34.69 3.17
N GLY A 130 15.72 35.40 2.36
CA GLY A 130 15.96 36.83 2.50
C GLY A 130 14.84 37.68 1.87
N GLN A 131 15.06 38.99 1.90
CA GLN A 131 14.16 39.97 1.26
C GLN A 131 13.96 39.64 -0.22
N ASN A 132 12.72 39.77 -0.72
CA ASN A 132 12.30 39.42 -2.08
C ASN A 132 12.36 37.92 -2.45
N ASN A 133 12.18 37.01 -1.48
CA ASN A 133 12.17 35.55 -1.67
C ASN A 133 13.49 34.96 -2.22
N LYS A 134 14.60 35.68 -2.07
CA LYS A 134 15.93 35.20 -2.48
C LYS A 134 16.54 34.32 -1.38
N CYS A 135 17.06 33.17 -1.77
CA CYS A 135 17.79 32.31 -0.84
C CYS A 135 19.18 32.92 -0.58
N THR A 136 19.53 33.13 0.69
CA THR A 136 20.82 33.67 1.13
C THR A 136 21.81 32.57 1.54
N LEU A 137 21.40 31.29 1.48
CA LEU A 137 22.27 30.17 1.81
C LEU A 137 23.45 30.11 0.82
N THR A 138 24.65 30.36 1.32
CA THR A 138 25.91 30.25 0.58
C THR A 138 26.53 28.86 0.84
N GLY A 139 26.68 28.03 -0.20
CA GLY A 139 27.21 26.66 -0.07
C GLY A 139 26.45 25.61 -0.90
N GLY A 140 26.77 24.33 -0.70
CA GLY A 140 26.10 23.21 -1.37
C GLY A 140 24.60 23.15 -1.06
N LYS A 141 23.77 22.91 -2.08
CA LYS A 141 22.31 22.82 -1.93
C LYS A 141 21.96 21.63 -1.02
N SER A 142 21.33 21.90 0.12
CA SER A 142 20.77 20.87 1.02
C SER A 142 19.85 19.89 0.29
N ILE A 143 19.81 18.64 0.75
CA ILE A 143 18.83 17.66 0.27
C ILE A 143 17.40 18.13 0.48
N LEU A 144 17.14 18.89 1.55
CA LEU A 144 15.83 19.48 1.82
C LEU A 144 15.48 20.57 0.79
N CYS A 145 16.45 21.17 0.11
CA CYS A 145 16.17 22.08 -1.00
C CYS A 145 15.62 21.37 -2.26
N LYS A 146 15.71 20.03 -2.34
CA LYS A 146 15.12 19.22 -3.43
C LYS A 146 13.63 18.89 -3.15
N PHE A 147 12.87 19.90 -2.72
CA PHE A 147 11.45 19.77 -2.39
C PHE A 147 10.56 19.77 -3.63
N PRO A 148 9.41 19.06 -3.61
CA PRO A 148 8.98 18.08 -2.60
C PRO A 148 9.81 16.79 -2.66
N THR A 149 10.01 16.08 -1.56
CA THR A 149 10.75 14.81 -1.56
C THR A 149 9.87 13.59 -1.87
N SER A 150 8.55 13.74 -1.74
CA SER A 150 7.55 12.70 -2.06
C SER A 150 6.48 13.22 -3.04
N ILE A 151 5.98 12.34 -3.91
CA ILE A 151 4.84 12.62 -4.80
C ILE A 151 3.54 12.85 -4.02
N THR A 152 3.42 12.29 -2.82
CA THR A 152 2.24 12.39 -1.95
C THR A 152 2.26 13.65 -1.06
N THR A 153 3.26 14.51 -1.20
CA THR A 153 3.38 15.73 -0.39
C THR A 153 2.16 16.63 -0.64
N LEU A 154 1.49 17.11 0.40
CA LEU A 154 0.49 18.18 0.27
C LEU A 154 1.17 19.45 -0.23
N LEU A 155 0.66 20.02 -1.31
CA LEU A 155 1.20 21.20 -1.98
C LEU A 155 0.12 22.28 -2.09
N PRO A 156 0.48 23.57 -1.97
CA PRO A 156 -0.47 24.65 -2.23
C PRO A 156 -0.89 24.65 -3.72
N GLU A 157 -2.10 25.11 -4.01
CA GLU A 157 -2.72 25.12 -5.35
C GLU A 157 -1.84 25.76 -6.42
N GLU A 158 -1.16 26.84 -6.08
CA GLU A 158 -0.29 27.58 -6.98
C GLU A 158 1.10 26.94 -7.17
N CYS A 159 1.40 25.85 -6.45
CA CYS A 159 2.66 25.14 -6.57
C CYS A 159 2.75 24.40 -7.91
N GLY A 160 3.73 24.74 -8.74
CA GLY A 160 3.97 24.06 -10.02
C GLY A 160 4.30 22.55 -9.92
N TYR A 161 4.56 22.02 -8.72
CA TYR A 161 4.67 20.58 -8.48
C TYR A 161 3.31 19.86 -8.38
N GLN A 162 2.18 20.60 -8.33
CA GLN A 162 0.87 19.97 -8.50
C GLN A 162 0.67 19.43 -9.92
N ASP A 163 1.28 20.05 -10.94
CA ASP A 163 1.25 19.52 -12.31
C ASP A 163 1.96 18.16 -12.39
N TRP A 164 3.01 17.96 -11.59
CA TRP A 164 3.67 16.66 -11.44
C TRP A 164 2.75 15.64 -10.77
N GLN A 165 2.01 16.02 -9.73
CA GLN A 165 1.00 15.16 -9.09
C GLN A 165 -0.12 14.76 -10.05
N LYS A 166 -0.65 15.72 -10.82
CA LYS A 166 -1.69 15.47 -11.82
C LYS A 166 -1.20 14.53 -12.93
N GLN A 167 0.01 14.76 -13.46
CA GLN A 167 0.63 13.87 -14.44
C GLN A 167 0.87 12.46 -13.87
N ALA A 168 1.24 12.34 -12.60
CA ALA A 168 1.41 11.06 -11.94
C ALA A 168 0.08 10.28 -11.84
N VAL A 169 -1.02 10.95 -11.49
CA VAL A 169 -2.37 10.35 -11.48
C VAL A 169 -2.74 9.83 -12.86
N GLU A 170 -2.54 10.63 -13.91
CA GLU A 170 -2.82 10.20 -15.29
C GLU A 170 -1.96 9.02 -15.73
N LYS A 171 -0.66 9.05 -15.43
CA LYS A 171 0.25 7.94 -15.74
C LYS A 171 -0.18 6.66 -15.02
N ILE A 172 -0.54 6.76 -13.74
CA ILE A 172 -1.02 5.62 -12.97
C ILE A 172 -2.29 5.04 -13.62
N LYS A 173 -3.32 5.86 -13.79
CA LYS A 173 -4.64 5.42 -14.27
C LYS A 173 -4.62 4.88 -15.69
N ASN A 174 -3.83 5.46 -16.58
CA ASN A 174 -3.92 5.18 -18.00
C ASN A 174 -2.80 4.26 -18.52
N GLU A 175 -1.59 4.33 -17.94
CA GLU A 175 -0.44 3.54 -18.40
C GLU A 175 -0.20 2.37 -17.45
N ILE A 176 0.10 2.65 -16.17
CA ILE A 176 0.48 1.60 -15.21
C ILE A 176 -0.68 0.60 -15.00
N SER A 177 -1.91 1.09 -14.80
CA SER A 177 -3.08 0.22 -14.65
C SER A 177 -3.35 -0.65 -15.88
N ARG A 178 -3.03 -0.14 -17.08
CA ARG A 178 -3.17 -0.90 -18.33
C ARG A 178 -2.13 -2.01 -18.41
N ASP A 179 -0.89 -1.71 -18.07
CA ASP A 179 0.20 -2.70 -18.06
C ASP A 179 -0.07 -3.82 -17.04
N ILE A 180 -0.56 -3.45 -15.84
CA ILE A 180 -1.02 -4.41 -14.83
C ILE A 180 -2.12 -5.31 -15.42
N LEU A 181 -3.15 -4.73 -16.03
CA LEU A 181 -4.27 -5.48 -16.60
C LEU A 181 -3.81 -6.45 -17.70
N VAL A 182 -2.89 -6.01 -18.58
CA VAL A 182 -2.31 -6.89 -19.61
C VAL A 182 -1.63 -8.10 -18.97
N LYS A 183 -0.82 -7.88 -17.92
CA LYS A 183 -0.12 -8.98 -17.23
C LYS A 183 -1.05 -9.91 -16.47
N LEU A 184 -2.10 -9.39 -15.84
CA LEU A 184 -3.14 -10.23 -15.22
C LEU A 184 -3.84 -11.11 -16.26
N ASN A 185 -4.17 -10.56 -17.43
CA ASN A 185 -4.79 -11.30 -18.53
C ASN A 185 -3.85 -12.35 -19.14
N GLU A 186 -2.54 -12.08 -19.24
CA GLU A 186 -1.54 -13.07 -19.67
C GLU A 186 -1.51 -14.27 -18.71
N ILE A 187 -1.48 -14.03 -17.40
CA ILE A 187 -1.48 -15.08 -16.37
C ILE A 187 -2.78 -15.90 -16.42
N GLU A 188 -3.93 -15.24 -16.54
CA GLU A 188 -5.23 -15.94 -16.62
C GLU A 188 -5.37 -16.72 -17.93
N LYS A 189 -4.92 -16.19 -19.05
CA LYS A 189 -4.91 -16.92 -20.32
C LYS A 189 -4.00 -18.15 -20.23
N TYR A 190 -2.85 -18.03 -19.57
CA TYR A 190 -1.98 -19.17 -19.36
C TYR A 190 -2.63 -20.22 -18.45
N ARG A 191 -3.37 -19.79 -17.41
CA ARG A 191 -4.14 -20.71 -16.55
C ARG A 191 -5.08 -21.62 -17.33
N GLN A 192 -5.67 -21.13 -18.43
CA GLN A 192 -6.63 -21.89 -19.23
C GLN A 192 -6.03 -23.12 -19.94
N THR A 193 -4.70 -23.25 -20.00
CA THR A 193 -4.03 -24.45 -20.52
C THR A 193 -4.03 -25.59 -19.50
N PHE A 194 -4.31 -25.29 -18.23
CA PHE A 194 -4.38 -26.24 -17.12
C PHE A 194 -5.83 -26.64 -16.82
N LYS A 195 -6.01 -27.79 -16.17
CA LYS A 195 -7.33 -28.36 -15.91
C LYS A 195 -7.41 -28.94 -14.51
N CYS A 196 -8.60 -28.86 -13.93
CA CYS A 196 -8.89 -29.51 -12.65
C CYS A 196 -8.69 -31.04 -12.77
N GLN A 197 -7.87 -31.60 -11.89
CA GLN A 197 -7.62 -33.04 -11.77
C GLN A 197 -8.62 -33.76 -10.84
N LYS A 198 -9.68 -33.07 -10.40
CA LYS A 198 -10.74 -33.64 -9.55
C LYS A 198 -10.20 -34.24 -8.25
N THR A 199 -9.24 -33.57 -7.62
CA THR A 199 -8.69 -34.00 -6.31
C THR A 199 -9.71 -33.86 -5.17
N GLY A 200 -10.79 -33.09 -5.39
CA GLY A 200 -11.80 -32.77 -4.38
C GLY A 200 -11.36 -31.71 -3.37
N THR A 201 -10.07 -31.34 -3.30
CA THR A 201 -9.53 -30.48 -2.24
C THR A 201 -10.26 -29.13 -2.15
N CYS A 202 -10.33 -28.34 -3.23
CA CYS A 202 -11.01 -27.04 -3.17
C CYS A 202 -12.54 -27.15 -3.02
N CYS A 203 -13.14 -28.25 -3.45
CA CYS A 203 -14.58 -28.47 -3.28
C CYS A 203 -14.94 -28.90 -1.86
N ARG A 204 -14.06 -29.66 -1.20
CA ARG A 204 -14.29 -30.19 0.15
C ARG A 204 -13.70 -29.29 1.24
N LEU A 205 -12.67 -28.50 0.94
CA LEU A 205 -11.90 -27.72 1.92
C LEU A 205 -11.66 -26.30 1.40
N ALA A 206 -12.68 -25.65 0.86
CA ALA A 206 -12.59 -24.22 0.55
C ALA A 206 -12.32 -23.45 1.84
N SER A 207 -11.38 -22.51 1.80
CA SER A 207 -10.96 -21.75 2.98
C SER A 207 -11.22 -20.26 2.81
N SER A 208 -11.59 -19.56 3.89
CA SER A 208 -11.74 -18.10 3.91
C SER A 208 -11.28 -17.54 5.25
N GLU A 209 -10.72 -16.33 5.23
CA GLU A 209 -10.41 -15.55 6.43
C GLU A 209 -11.68 -15.00 7.13
N PHE A 210 -12.82 -15.01 6.42
CA PHE A 210 -14.11 -14.56 6.94
C PHE A 210 -14.98 -15.74 7.35
N SER A 211 -15.70 -15.58 8.45
CA SER A 211 -16.74 -16.52 8.88
C SER A 211 -17.93 -16.53 7.93
N TYR A 212 -18.79 -17.55 8.02
CA TYR A 212 -19.96 -17.66 7.15
C TYR A 212 -20.92 -16.48 7.30
N GLU A 213 -21.10 -15.97 8.52
CA GLU A 213 -21.98 -14.82 8.78
C GLU A 213 -21.37 -13.52 8.24
N GLU A 214 -20.06 -13.33 8.35
CA GLU A 214 -19.37 -12.19 7.73
C GLU A 214 -19.48 -12.24 6.20
N LEU A 215 -19.34 -13.43 5.59
CA LEU A 215 -19.54 -13.62 4.15
C LEU A 215 -20.98 -13.33 3.73
N LYS A 216 -21.99 -13.75 4.50
CA LYS A 216 -23.40 -13.38 4.23
C LYS A 216 -23.60 -11.87 4.30
N HIS A 217 -23.03 -11.21 5.31
CA HIS A 217 -23.12 -9.75 5.44
C HIS A 217 -22.44 -9.04 4.26
N LYS A 218 -21.25 -9.49 3.85
CA LYS A 218 -20.57 -8.99 2.63
C LYS A 218 -21.42 -9.19 1.39
N ALA A 219 -22.02 -10.37 1.23
CA ALA A 219 -22.90 -10.68 0.10
C ALA A 219 -24.12 -9.74 0.05
N GLN A 220 -24.74 -9.45 1.21
CA GLN A 220 -25.84 -8.49 1.32
C GLN A 220 -25.42 -7.07 0.93
N ASN A 221 -24.17 -6.71 1.19
CA ASN A 221 -23.57 -5.43 0.82
C ASN A 221 -23.04 -5.39 -0.63
N GLY A 222 -23.37 -6.39 -1.45
CA GLY A 222 -23.06 -6.39 -2.89
C GLY A 222 -21.74 -7.08 -3.28
N ASP A 223 -21.04 -7.72 -2.33
CA ASP A 223 -19.83 -8.48 -2.64
C ASP A 223 -20.18 -9.72 -3.51
N ASN A 224 -19.74 -9.70 -4.77
CA ASN A 224 -20.04 -10.77 -5.73
C ASN A 224 -19.34 -12.08 -5.38
N PHE A 225 -18.13 -12.04 -4.83
CA PHE A 225 -17.41 -13.24 -4.40
C PHE A 225 -18.17 -13.89 -3.25
N ALA A 226 -18.48 -13.12 -2.19
CA ALA A 226 -19.16 -13.62 -1.01
C ALA A 226 -20.56 -14.17 -1.34
N ARG A 227 -21.28 -13.52 -2.26
CA ARG A 227 -22.58 -13.99 -2.77
C ARG A 227 -22.47 -15.35 -3.45
N GLN A 228 -21.50 -15.52 -4.36
CA GLN A 228 -21.31 -16.81 -5.03
C GLN A 228 -20.80 -17.88 -4.06
N PHE A 229 -19.85 -17.53 -3.20
CA PHE A 229 -19.28 -18.44 -2.22
C PHE A 229 -20.36 -18.99 -1.28
N THR A 230 -21.15 -18.12 -0.65
CA THR A 230 -22.21 -18.51 0.29
C THR A 230 -23.37 -19.27 -0.36
N SER A 231 -23.55 -19.15 -1.68
CA SER A 231 -24.55 -19.91 -2.45
C SER A 231 -24.15 -21.36 -2.72
N VAL A 232 -22.87 -21.71 -2.55
CA VAL A 232 -22.32 -23.04 -2.86
C VAL A 232 -21.79 -23.73 -1.63
N PHE A 233 -21.04 -23.00 -0.81
CA PHE A 233 -20.23 -23.56 0.26
C PHE A 233 -20.92 -23.44 1.62
N ILE A 234 -20.88 -24.53 2.37
CA ILE A 234 -21.44 -24.67 3.73
C ILE A 234 -20.26 -24.80 4.70
N PRO A 235 -20.26 -24.09 5.84
CA PRO A 235 -19.15 -24.17 6.80
C PRO A 235 -19.10 -25.55 7.44
N TYR A 236 -17.89 -26.02 7.76
CA TYR A 236 -17.73 -27.09 8.75
C TYR A 236 -18.04 -26.57 10.15
N ASP A 237 -18.52 -27.45 11.03
CA ASP A 237 -18.77 -27.13 12.44
C ASP A 237 -17.48 -26.77 13.20
N SER A 238 -16.34 -27.31 12.75
CA SER A 238 -15.03 -27.11 13.37
C SER A 238 -13.88 -27.42 12.40
N ILE A 239 -12.68 -26.91 12.72
CA ILE A 239 -11.47 -27.21 11.95
C ILE A 239 -11.07 -28.68 12.07
N GLU A 240 -11.39 -29.33 13.20
CA GLU A 240 -11.16 -30.76 13.41
C GLU A 240 -11.94 -31.60 12.39
N LYS A 241 -13.19 -31.20 12.07
CA LYS A 241 -13.99 -31.86 11.03
C LYS A 241 -13.43 -31.66 9.63
N ALA A 242 -12.89 -30.49 9.33
CA ALA A 242 -12.18 -30.26 8.08
C ALA A 242 -10.88 -31.10 8.00
N ARG A 243 -10.17 -31.23 9.13
CA ARG A 243 -8.92 -31.99 9.26
C ARG A 243 -9.10 -33.49 9.04
N GLU A 244 -10.26 -34.05 9.38
CA GLU A 244 -10.63 -35.44 9.06
C GLU A 244 -10.62 -35.72 7.54
N ILE A 245 -10.83 -34.71 6.70
CA ILE A 245 -10.89 -34.86 5.23
C ILE A 245 -9.50 -34.90 4.60
N TYR A 246 -8.63 -33.95 4.96
CA TYR A 246 -7.25 -33.89 4.45
C TYR A 246 -6.34 -33.10 5.39
N SER A 247 -5.80 -33.78 6.41
CA SER A 247 -4.98 -33.17 7.45
C SER A 247 -3.76 -32.41 6.92
N GLU A 248 -3.03 -32.97 5.95
CA GLU A 248 -1.83 -32.32 5.41
C GLU A 248 -2.16 -30.99 4.71
N TYR A 249 -3.33 -30.88 4.06
CA TYR A 249 -3.77 -29.63 3.46
C TYR A 249 -4.11 -28.58 4.52
N ILE A 250 -4.75 -28.98 5.62
CA ILE A 250 -5.02 -28.07 6.75
C ILE A 250 -3.71 -27.56 7.33
N ASP A 251 -2.74 -28.44 7.57
CA ASP A 251 -1.40 -28.06 8.05
C ASP A 251 -0.71 -27.06 7.09
N MET A 252 -0.86 -27.27 5.78
CA MET A 252 -0.34 -26.34 4.77
C MET A 252 -0.97 -24.95 4.82
N VAL A 253 -2.27 -24.87 5.13
CA VAL A 253 -3.00 -23.60 5.25
C VAL A 253 -2.60 -22.91 6.55
N GLU A 254 -2.64 -23.60 7.68
CA GLU A 254 -2.29 -23.05 9.00
C GLU A 254 -0.84 -22.55 9.07
N ALA A 255 0.11 -23.26 8.45
CA ALA A 255 1.52 -22.84 8.41
C ALA A 255 1.78 -21.52 7.66
N ARG A 256 0.78 -20.99 6.95
CA ARG A 256 0.86 -19.69 6.25
C ARG A 256 0.19 -18.55 7.00
N LEU A 257 -0.62 -18.85 8.01
CA LEU A 257 -1.31 -17.86 8.83
C LEU A 257 -0.35 -17.26 9.87
N ASP A 258 -0.53 -15.99 10.17
CA ASP A 258 0.08 -15.37 11.35
C ASP A 258 -0.74 -15.70 12.62
N ALA A 259 -0.15 -15.49 13.82
CA ALA A 259 -0.67 -16.04 15.09
C ALA A 259 -2.07 -15.53 15.49
N ASP A 260 -2.48 -14.38 14.96
CA ASP A 260 -3.76 -13.72 15.20
C ASP A 260 -4.76 -13.89 14.05
N GLU A 261 -4.36 -14.52 12.94
CA GLU A 261 -5.24 -14.77 11.81
C GLU A 261 -6.15 -15.99 12.05
N LYS A 262 -7.40 -15.87 11.59
CA LYS A 262 -8.37 -16.96 11.65
C LYS A 262 -8.65 -17.46 10.24
N ILE A 263 -8.89 -18.77 10.14
CA ILE A 263 -9.33 -19.40 8.90
C ILE A 263 -10.56 -20.26 9.16
N TYR A 264 -11.52 -20.20 8.25
CA TYR A 264 -12.75 -20.97 8.25
C TYR A 264 -12.73 -21.90 7.04
N PHE A 265 -13.15 -23.16 7.25
CA PHE A 265 -13.24 -24.16 6.20
C PHE A 265 -14.69 -24.45 5.84
N TYR A 266 -14.91 -24.71 4.56
CA TYR A 266 -16.21 -24.93 3.96
C TYR A 266 -16.17 -26.09 2.97
N HIS A 267 -17.32 -26.73 2.78
CA HIS A 267 -17.51 -27.80 1.82
C HIS A 267 -18.66 -27.51 0.86
N CYS A 268 -18.54 -28.05 -0.34
CA CYS A 268 -19.57 -28.00 -1.37
C CYS A 268 -20.44 -29.27 -1.27
N PRO A 269 -21.78 -29.16 -1.11
CA PRO A 269 -22.66 -30.31 -1.03
C PRO A 269 -22.86 -31.01 -2.38
N TYR A 270 -22.39 -30.41 -3.47
CA TYR A 270 -22.51 -30.94 -4.83
C TYR A 270 -21.32 -31.80 -5.27
N VAL A 271 -20.31 -31.99 -4.41
CA VAL A 271 -19.19 -32.89 -4.70
C VAL A 271 -19.57 -34.34 -4.36
N THR A 272 -19.43 -35.27 -5.31
CA THR A 272 -19.67 -36.70 -5.09
C THR A 272 -18.47 -37.37 -4.45
N ASP A 273 -18.62 -38.61 -3.99
CA ASP A 273 -17.53 -39.40 -3.40
C ASP A 273 -16.35 -39.62 -4.37
N GLU A 274 -16.63 -39.65 -5.68
CA GLU A 274 -15.63 -39.70 -6.76
C GLU A 274 -15.02 -38.33 -7.10
N ASN A 275 -15.25 -37.31 -6.27
CA ASN A 275 -14.79 -35.93 -6.44
C ASN A 275 -15.31 -35.26 -7.73
N LEU A 276 -16.46 -35.68 -8.23
CA LEU A 276 -17.15 -35.07 -9.36
C LEU A 276 -18.16 -34.02 -8.87
N CYS A 277 -18.48 -33.03 -9.70
CA CYS A 277 -19.51 -32.05 -9.38
C CYS A 277 -20.85 -32.49 -9.99
N SER A 278 -21.87 -32.71 -9.16
CA SER A 278 -23.20 -33.12 -9.61
C SER A 278 -23.93 -32.03 -10.40
N ILE A 279 -23.52 -30.77 -10.26
CA ILE A 279 -24.05 -29.63 -11.01
C ILE A 279 -23.02 -29.05 -11.99
N TYR A 280 -22.12 -29.86 -12.55
CA TYR A 280 -20.96 -29.39 -13.31
C TYR A 280 -21.32 -28.29 -14.34
N GLU A 281 -22.27 -28.50 -15.24
CA GLU A 281 -22.66 -27.51 -16.26
C GLU A 281 -23.24 -26.21 -15.67
N ASN A 282 -23.87 -26.30 -14.50
CA ASN A 282 -24.51 -25.19 -13.80
C ASN A 282 -23.66 -24.61 -12.66
N ARG A 283 -22.40 -25.04 -12.52
CA ARG A 283 -21.53 -24.59 -11.44
C ARG A 283 -21.32 -23.07 -11.50
N PRO A 284 -21.32 -22.33 -10.38
CA PRO A 284 -21.12 -20.88 -10.38
C PRO A 284 -19.74 -20.46 -10.90
N GLN A 285 -19.61 -19.18 -11.27
CA GLN A 285 -18.38 -18.63 -11.87
C GLN A 285 -17.16 -18.81 -10.96
N ILE A 286 -17.33 -18.61 -9.64
CA ILE A 286 -16.26 -18.87 -8.64
C ILE A 286 -15.68 -20.29 -8.74
N CYS A 287 -16.50 -21.30 -9.09
CA CYS A 287 -16.05 -22.68 -9.28
C CYS A 287 -15.43 -22.93 -10.66
N ARG A 288 -15.83 -22.17 -11.69
CA ARG A 288 -15.27 -22.28 -13.06
C ARG A 288 -13.89 -21.67 -13.17
N GLU A 289 -13.68 -20.58 -12.44
CA GLU A 289 -12.48 -19.76 -12.52
C GLU A 289 -11.45 -20.13 -11.46
N PHE A 290 -11.80 -20.94 -10.47
CA PHE A 290 -10.84 -21.38 -9.46
C PHE A 290 -9.72 -22.26 -10.08
N PRO A 291 -8.45 -22.06 -9.68
CA PRO A 291 -7.93 -20.94 -8.89
C PRO A 291 -7.84 -19.65 -9.72
N ASN A 292 -8.36 -18.53 -9.23
CA ASN A 292 -8.35 -17.24 -9.94
C ASN A 292 -7.15 -16.33 -9.57
N ASN A 293 -6.30 -16.80 -8.66
CA ASN A 293 -5.09 -16.10 -8.22
C ASN A 293 -3.97 -17.14 -7.94
N PRO A 294 -2.77 -17.00 -8.52
CA PRO A 294 -1.64 -17.88 -8.26
C PRO A 294 -1.14 -17.87 -6.81
N LEU A 295 -1.52 -16.89 -5.99
CA LEU A 295 -1.19 -16.89 -4.57
C LEU A 295 -2.02 -17.90 -3.75
N ALA A 296 -3.09 -18.47 -4.33
CA ALA A 296 -3.92 -19.49 -3.68
C ALA A 296 -3.10 -20.71 -3.20
N ILE A 297 -3.53 -21.30 -2.08
CA ILE A 297 -2.88 -22.47 -1.49
C ILE A 297 -3.35 -23.72 -2.23
N LEU A 298 -2.47 -24.27 -3.08
CA LEU A 298 -2.74 -25.46 -3.89
C LEU A 298 -1.85 -26.62 -3.44
N PRO A 299 -2.40 -27.82 -3.15
CA PRO A 299 -1.59 -29.00 -2.87
C PRO A 299 -0.82 -29.44 -4.13
N ALA A 300 0.25 -30.21 -3.94
CA ALA A 300 1.12 -30.67 -5.04
C ALA A 300 0.39 -31.54 -6.07
N ASN A 301 -0.68 -32.23 -5.67
CA ASN A 301 -1.53 -33.03 -6.56
C ASN A 301 -2.59 -32.20 -7.31
N CYS A 302 -2.63 -30.87 -7.13
CA CYS A 302 -3.56 -30.02 -7.85
C CYS A 302 -3.16 -29.90 -9.32
N GLY A 303 -4.12 -30.03 -10.24
CA GLY A 303 -3.89 -29.84 -11.67
C GLY A 303 -3.47 -28.42 -12.09
N PHE A 304 -3.47 -27.46 -11.17
CA PHE A 304 -3.00 -26.08 -11.35
C PHE A 304 -1.72 -25.76 -10.55
N HIS A 305 -1.10 -26.77 -9.91
CA HIS A 305 0.11 -26.55 -9.10
C HIS A 305 1.28 -26.06 -9.95
N GLU A 306 1.52 -26.69 -11.11
CA GLU A 306 2.57 -26.29 -12.05
C GLU A 306 2.34 -24.86 -12.56
N TRP A 307 1.11 -24.50 -12.97
CA TRP A 307 0.76 -23.12 -13.33
C TRP A 307 1.15 -22.12 -12.23
N LYS A 308 0.76 -22.43 -10.98
CA LYS A 308 1.07 -21.59 -9.82
C LYS A 308 2.58 -21.40 -9.69
N ASP A 309 3.36 -22.48 -9.73
CA ASP A 309 4.80 -22.43 -9.52
C ASP A 309 5.50 -21.60 -10.58
N GLU A 310 5.10 -21.75 -11.84
CA GLU A 310 5.69 -21.04 -12.96
C GLU A 310 5.40 -19.53 -12.94
N VAL A 311 4.21 -19.12 -12.49
CA VAL A 311 3.82 -17.70 -12.48
C VAL A 311 4.00 -17.03 -11.11
N LEU A 312 4.38 -17.76 -10.06
CA LEU A 312 4.40 -17.27 -8.67
C LEU A 312 5.18 -15.96 -8.51
N VAL A 313 6.39 -15.91 -9.07
CA VAL A 313 7.27 -14.73 -8.97
C VAL A 313 6.65 -13.53 -9.69
N ALA A 314 6.08 -13.74 -10.88
CA ALA A 314 5.41 -12.69 -11.64
C ALA A 314 4.17 -12.18 -10.89
N SER A 315 3.39 -13.07 -10.29
CA SER A 315 2.22 -12.71 -9.49
C SER A 315 2.59 -11.95 -8.21
N MET A 316 3.65 -12.36 -7.51
CA MET A 316 4.16 -11.63 -6.35
C MET A 316 4.60 -10.21 -6.72
N LEU A 317 5.34 -10.07 -7.83
CA LEU A 317 5.76 -8.76 -8.32
C LEU A 317 4.56 -7.88 -8.70
N LEU A 318 3.58 -8.44 -9.43
CA LEU A 318 2.35 -7.73 -9.79
C LEU A 318 1.56 -7.29 -8.57
N HIS A 319 1.43 -8.15 -7.56
CA HIS A 319 0.77 -7.81 -6.30
C HIS A 319 1.43 -6.60 -5.63
N ALA A 320 2.77 -6.61 -5.52
CA ALA A 320 3.50 -5.46 -4.98
C ALA A 320 3.30 -4.19 -5.82
N ILE A 321 3.33 -4.29 -7.16
CA ILE A 321 3.07 -3.15 -8.05
C ILE A 321 1.67 -2.57 -7.81
N ILE A 322 0.64 -3.42 -7.70
CA ILE A 322 -0.75 -3.01 -7.44
C ILE A 322 -0.83 -2.26 -6.11
N GLU A 323 -0.33 -2.86 -5.01
CA GLU A 323 -0.37 -2.24 -3.68
C GLU A 323 0.32 -0.86 -3.67
N ILE A 324 1.52 -0.77 -4.24
CA ILE A 324 2.27 0.48 -4.30
C ILE A 324 1.52 1.52 -5.13
N THR A 325 0.96 1.11 -6.27
CA THR A 325 0.26 2.00 -7.19
C THR A 325 -1.03 2.52 -6.59
N GLU A 326 -1.86 1.65 -6.00
CA GLU A 326 -3.12 2.01 -5.36
C GLU A 326 -2.90 2.92 -4.15
N PHE A 327 -1.93 2.57 -3.28
CA PHE A 327 -1.57 3.40 -2.14
C PHE A 327 -1.15 4.80 -2.57
N ASN A 328 -0.26 4.91 -3.56
CA ASN A 328 0.21 6.21 -4.01
C ASN A 328 -0.90 6.98 -4.74
N LEU A 329 -1.71 6.33 -5.59
CA LEU A 329 -2.82 6.98 -6.28
C LEU A 329 -3.78 7.62 -5.28
N GLN A 330 -4.24 6.85 -4.28
CA GLN A 330 -5.14 7.33 -3.25
C GLN A 330 -4.55 8.54 -2.51
N LYS A 331 -3.26 8.48 -2.13
CA LYS A 331 -2.58 9.57 -1.41
C LYS A 331 -2.38 10.82 -2.27
N ILE A 332 -2.09 10.66 -3.56
CA ILE A 332 -1.92 11.79 -4.47
C ILE A 332 -3.27 12.46 -4.74
N GLU A 333 -4.32 11.68 -4.99
CA GLU A 333 -5.67 12.22 -5.19
C GLU A 333 -6.18 12.95 -3.94
N ALA A 334 -5.98 12.38 -2.76
CA ALA A 334 -6.30 13.05 -1.50
C ALA A 334 -5.49 14.34 -1.30
N ALA A 335 -4.24 14.39 -1.79
CA ALA A 335 -3.43 15.61 -1.75
C ALA A 335 -4.00 16.71 -2.67
N LEU A 336 -4.56 16.33 -3.82
CA LEU A 336 -5.09 17.21 -4.87
C LEU A 336 -6.55 17.64 -4.65
N GLN A 337 -7.32 16.99 -3.79
CA GLN A 337 -8.69 17.40 -3.42
C GLN A 337 -8.66 18.67 -2.57
N ASP A 338 -9.61 19.59 -2.74
CA ASP A 338 -9.62 20.88 -2.02
C ASP A 338 -9.98 20.77 -0.52
#